data_AF-A0A850LYM8-F1
#
_entry.id   AF-A0A850LYM8-F1
#
_cell.length_a   1.000
_cell.length_b   1.000
_cell.length_c   1.000
_cell.angle_alpha   90.00
_cell.angle_beta   90.00
_cell.angle_gamma   90.00
#
_symmetry.space_group_name_H-M   'P 1'
#
loop_
_entity.id
_entity.type
_entity.pdbx_description
1 polymer ?
#
loop_
_entity_poly.entity_id
_entity_poly.type
_entity_poly.pdbx_seq_one_letter_code
_entity_poly.pdbx_strand_id
1 'polypeptide(L)'
;PSSLGHPTAEELAEAKEFGKNLINKTLDPNTPEKTDFWSKDNKWAEGGWKGRSEPFMENWFPEFQLNEEKCTQCGDCAELCPIDAIVLDPYPKWVKDCNRCYLCDLYCPEQAIECDWSRQCSFMDKILESAKKKGNI
;
A
#
# COMPACT_ATOMS: atom_id res chain seq x y z
N PRO A 1 -3.23 -5.03 -12.77
CA PRO A 1 -2.53 -4.89 -11.48
C PRO A 1 -2.79 -3.53 -10.84
N SER A 2 -2.86 -3.49 -9.51
CA SER A 2 -3.07 -2.25 -8.75
C SER A 2 -2.02 -1.15 -9.01
N SER A 3 -0.86 -1.50 -9.55
CA SER A 3 0.23 -0.58 -9.91
C SER A 3 0.21 -0.07 -11.36
N LEU A 4 -0.82 -0.40 -12.16
CA LEU A 4 -0.84 -0.02 -13.58
C LEU A 4 -0.83 1.50 -13.74
N GLY A 5 0.09 2.01 -14.58
CA GLY A 5 0.23 3.46 -14.82
C GLY A 5 1.14 4.18 -13.82
N HIS A 6 1.69 3.47 -12.84
CA HIS A 6 2.63 4.01 -11.86
C HIS A 6 4.02 3.34 -11.98
N PRO A 7 5.12 4.06 -11.68
CA PRO A 7 5.13 5.49 -11.36
C PRO A 7 4.86 6.36 -12.59
N THR A 8 4.14 7.46 -12.40
CA THR A 8 4.04 8.54 -13.38
C THR A 8 5.38 9.28 -13.49
N ALA A 9 5.54 10.12 -14.52
CA ALA A 9 6.74 10.94 -14.67
C ALA A 9 6.95 11.91 -13.47
N GLU A 10 5.85 12.41 -12.89
CA GLU A 10 5.84 13.26 -11.70
C GLU A 10 6.27 12.47 -10.45
N GLU A 11 5.63 11.33 -10.18
CA GLU A 11 5.98 10.45 -9.06
C GLU A 11 7.45 9.99 -9.13
N LEU A 12 7.95 9.71 -10.34
CA LEU A 12 9.35 9.35 -10.55
C LEU A 12 10.29 10.53 -10.24
N ALA A 13 9.90 11.76 -10.57
CA ALA A 13 10.68 12.95 -10.27
C ALA A 13 10.73 13.21 -8.75
N GLU A 14 9.58 13.10 -8.08
CA GLU A 14 9.46 13.24 -6.62
C GLU A 14 10.28 12.16 -5.89
N ALA A 15 10.19 10.89 -6.32
CA ALA A 15 10.96 9.80 -5.75
C ALA A 15 12.48 10.02 -5.89
N LYS A 16 12.93 10.58 -7.02
CA LYS A 16 14.34 10.96 -7.23
C LYS A 16 14.77 12.10 -6.33
N GLU A 17 13.91 13.10 -6.13
CA GLU A 17 14.18 14.21 -5.21
C GLU A 17 14.26 13.73 -3.76
N PHE A 18 13.31 12.90 -3.34
CA PHE A 18 13.34 12.24 -2.04
C PHE A 18 14.65 11.47 -1.82
N GLY A 19 15.11 10.71 -2.82
CA GLY A 19 16.40 10.01 -2.78
C GLY A 19 17.61 10.94 -2.59
N LYS A 20 17.64 12.10 -3.27
CA LYS A 20 18.69 13.11 -3.07
C LYS A 20 18.66 13.68 -1.65
N ASN A 21 17.47 13.92 -1.10
CA ASN A 21 17.30 14.44 0.25
C ASN A 21 17.81 13.44 1.32
N LEU A 22 17.62 12.14 1.10
CA LEU A 22 18.19 11.10 1.97
C LEU A 22 19.74 11.12 1.97
N ILE A 23 20.36 11.36 0.82
CA ILE A 23 21.83 11.48 0.74
C ILE A 23 22.30 12.71 1.51
N ASN A 24 21.64 13.85 1.32
CA ASN A 24 21.97 15.09 2.04
C ASN A 24 21.88 14.89 3.56
N LYS A 25 20.83 14.22 4.05
CA LYS A 25 20.69 13.83 5.45
C LYS A 25 21.86 12.96 5.95
N THR A 26 22.30 12.02 5.12
CA THR A 26 23.42 11.13 5.48
C THR A 26 24.72 11.91 5.65
N LEU A 27 24.90 12.98 4.88
CA LEU A 27 26.10 13.82 4.90
C LEU A 27 26.03 14.94 5.94
N ASP A 28 24.84 15.46 6.24
CA ASP A 28 24.63 16.49 7.27
C ASP A 28 23.55 16.07 8.29
N PRO A 29 23.94 15.64 9.50
CA PRO A 29 23.02 15.24 10.56
C PRO A 29 22.19 16.41 11.14
N ASN A 30 22.49 17.67 10.78
CA ASN A 30 21.74 18.85 11.21
C ASN A 30 20.71 19.32 10.17
N THR A 31 20.51 18.57 9.09
CA THR A 31 19.46 18.86 8.11
C THR A 31 18.12 19.03 8.84
N PRO A 32 17.40 20.15 8.68
CA PRO A 32 16.12 20.38 9.36
C PRO A 32 15.10 19.30 8.98
N GLU A 33 14.56 18.61 9.98
CA GLU A 33 13.63 17.51 9.79
C GLU A 33 12.43 17.63 10.73
N LYS A 34 11.28 17.13 10.25
CA LYS A 34 10.12 16.83 11.10
C LYS A 34 10.38 15.55 11.90
N THR A 35 11.24 15.65 12.91
CA THR A 35 11.50 14.57 13.89
C THR A 35 10.48 14.56 15.03
N ASP A 36 9.63 15.60 15.10
CA ASP A 36 8.57 15.77 16.07
C ASP A 36 7.52 14.65 16.01
N PHE A 37 7.43 13.88 14.92
CA PHE A 37 6.56 12.70 14.86
C PHE A 37 6.87 11.66 15.95
N TRP A 38 8.16 11.45 16.26
CA TRP A 38 8.61 10.47 17.26
C TRP A 38 8.67 11.04 18.68
N SER A 39 8.31 12.31 18.85
CA SER A 39 8.26 12.93 20.17
C SER A 39 7.09 12.36 20.97
N LYS A 40 7.31 12.08 22.26
CA LYS A 40 6.30 11.46 23.12
C LYS A 40 5.07 12.35 23.33
N ASP A 41 5.21 13.64 23.10
CA ASP A 41 4.20 14.68 23.19
C ASP A 41 3.45 14.94 21.87
N ASN A 42 3.76 14.20 20.81
CA ASN A 42 3.06 14.32 19.54
C ASN A 42 1.63 13.75 19.63
N LYS A 43 0.65 14.64 19.83
CA LYS A 43 -0.78 14.29 19.91
C LYS A 43 -1.33 13.60 18.66
N TRP A 44 -0.72 13.85 17.49
CA TRP A 44 -1.10 13.17 16.25
C TRP A 44 -0.60 11.72 16.23
N ALA A 45 0.64 11.47 16.65
CA ALA A 45 1.19 10.13 16.80
C ALA A 45 0.43 9.32 17.88
N GLU A 46 0.13 9.95 19.02
CA GLU A 46 -0.64 9.33 20.12
C GLU A 46 -2.05 8.88 19.65
N GLY A 47 -2.75 9.74 18.90
CA GLY A 47 -4.07 9.41 18.33
C GLY A 47 -3.99 8.31 17.25
N GLY A 48 -2.93 8.31 16.44
CA GLY A 48 -2.68 7.31 15.40
C GLY A 48 -2.35 5.92 15.95
N TRP A 49 -1.73 5.83 17.13
CA TRP A 49 -1.40 4.56 17.80
C TRP A 49 -2.56 4.01 18.64
N LYS A 50 -3.37 4.87 19.26
CA LYS A 50 -4.53 4.46 20.08
C LYS A 50 -5.79 4.21 19.27
N GLY A 51 -5.95 4.86 18.11
CA GLY A 51 -7.18 4.84 17.31
C GLY A 51 -7.26 3.78 16.22
N ARG A 52 -6.22 2.96 16.04
CA ARG A 52 -6.13 1.94 14.97
C ARG A 52 -5.91 0.53 15.53
N SER A 53 -6.61 0.17 16.61
CA SER A 53 -6.61 -1.20 17.13
C SER A 53 -7.36 -2.16 16.18
N GLU A 54 -7.02 -3.45 16.23
CA GLU A 54 -7.86 -4.50 15.65
C GLU A 54 -9.33 -4.33 16.10
N PRO A 55 -10.32 -4.55 15.22
CA PRO A 55 -10.26 -5.12 13.87
C PRO A 55 -10.23 -4.07 12.73
N PHE A 56 -9.89 -2.81 13.03
CA PHE A 56 -9.92 -1.72 12.04
C PHE A 56 -9.00 -1.98 10.85
N MET A 57 -7.78 -2.47 11.10
CA MET A 57 -6.78 -2.68 10.05
C MET A 57 -7.13 -3.86 9.14
N GLU A 58 -7.69 -4.95 9.68
CA GLU A 58 -8.06 -6.15 8.88
C GLU A 58 -9.13 -5.84 7.83
N ASN A 59 -10.11 -5.00 8.20
CA ASN A 59 -11.23 -4.58 7.35
C ASN A 59 -10.94 -3.29 6.56
N TRP A 60 -9.74 -2.73 6.70
CA TRP A 60 -9.34 -1.51 5.98
C TRP A 60 -8.86 -1.83 4.56
N PHE A 61 -8.19 -2.95 4.36
CA PHE A 61 -7.63 -3.34 3.07
C PHE A 61 -8.69 -3.92 2.14
N PRO A 62 -8.59 -3.70 0.81
CA PRO A 62 -9.51 -4.29 -0.13
C PRO A 62 -9.34 -5.81 -0.20
N GLU A 63 -10.43 -6.49 -0.57
CA GLU A 63 -10.41 -7.90 -0.92
C GLU A 63 -9.89 -8.10 -2.35
N PHE A 64 -9.34 -9.30 -2.61
CA PHE A 64 -8.99 -9.70 -3.97
C PHE A 64 -10.25 -10.12 -4.72
N GLN A 65 -10.45 -9.57 -5.90
CA GLN A 65 -11.52 -9.92 -6.82
C GLN A 65 -10.92 -10.63 -8.03
N LEU A 66 -11.44 -11.81 -8.35
CA LEU A 66 -11.03 -12.55 -9.53
C LEU A 66 -11.94 -12.23 -10.71
N ASN A 67 -11.35 -11.83 -11.82
CA ASN A 67 -11.98 -11.79 -13.12
C ASN A 67 -11.78 -13.14 -13.82
N GLU A 68 -12.80 -14.01 -13.76
CA GLU A 68 -12.76 -15.34 -14.37
C GLU A 68 -12.63 -15.30 -15.90
N GLU A 69 -13.07 -14.22 -16.57
CA GLU A 69 -12.96 -14.08 -18.03
C GLU A 69 -11.50 -13.87 -18.48
N LYS A 70 -10.67 -13.24 -17.62
CA LYS A 70 -9.24 -13.05 -17.86
C LYS A 70 -8.40 -14.22 -17.36
N CYS A 71 -8.89 -14.96 -16.36
CA CYS A 71 -8.08 -15.98 -15.69
C CYS A 71 -7.88 -17.22 -16.54
N THR A 72 -6.62 -17.52 -16.89
CA THR A 72 -6.23 -18.72 -17.65
C THR A 72 -5.97 -19.94 -16.78
N GLN A 73 -6.16 -19.84 -15.46
CA GLN A 73 -5.94 -20.92 -14.49
C GLN A 73 -4.47 -21.42 -14.49
N CYS A 74 -3.51 -20.54 -14.82
CA CYS A 74 -2.09 -20.89 -14.90
C CYS A 74 -1.48 -21.39 -13.59
N GLY A 75 -2.01 -20.95 -12.44
CA GLY A 75 -1.53 -21.35 -11.11
C GLY A 75 -0.45 -20.45 -10.50
N ASP A 76 0.12 -19.49 -11.24
CA ASP A 76 1.22 -18.63 -10.77
C ASP A 76 0.93 -17.95 -9.43
N CYS A 77 -0.30 -17.47 -9.23
CA CYS A 77 -0.71 -16.83 -7.98
C CYS A 77 -0.59 -17.77 -6.76
N ALA A 78 -0.87 -19.07 -6.93
CA ALA A 78 -0.73 -20.06 -5.87
C ALA A 78 0.75 -20.37 -5.60
N GLU A 79 1.56 -20.54 -6.65
CA GLU A 79 3.00 -20.80 -6.52
C GLU A 79 3.78 -19.64 -5.89
N LEU A 80 3.41 -18.40 -6.23
CA LEU A 80 4.05 -17.19 -5.70
C LEU A 80 3.64 -16.86 -4.26
N CYS A 81 2.60 -17.50 -3.72
CA CYS A 81 2.08 -17.17 -2.40
C CYS A 81 3.03 -17.70 -1.30
N PRO A 82 3.74 -16.84 -0.55
CA PRO A 82 4.77 -17.30 0.40
C PRO A 82 4.22 -18.01 1.63
N ILE A 83 2.89 -18.05 1.79
CA ILE A 83 2.18 -18.65 2.92
C ILE A 83 1.18 -19.72 2.47
N ASP A 84 1.21 -20.10 1.19
CA ASP A 84 0.30 -21.08 0.58
C ASP A 84 -1.17 -20.79 0.91
N ALA A 85 -1.57 -19.52 0.81
CA ALA A 85 -2.93 -19.08 1.13
C ALA A 85 -3.91 -19.32 -0.03
N ILE A 86 -3.43 -19.69 -1.21
CA ILE A 86 -4.22 -19.83 -2.43
C ILE A 86 -4.21 -21.28 -2.89
N VAL A 87 -5.38 -21.84 -3.17
CA VAL A 87 -5.57 -23.16 -3.79
C VAL A 87 -6.26 -22.97 -5.14
N LEU A 88 -5.83 -23.71 -6.15
CA LEU A 88 -6.39 -23.67 -7.50
C LEU A 88 -7.44 -24.77 -7.69
N ASP A 89 -8.72 -24.41 -7.87
CA ASP A 89 -9.81 -25.36 -8.17
C ASP A 89 -11.11 -24.70 -8.68
N PRO A 90 -11.41 -24.71 -10.00
CA PRO A 90 -10.42 -24.60 -11.08
C PRO A 90 -9.72 -23.23 -11.05
N TYR A 91 -10.34 -22.25 -10.40
CA TYR A 91 -9.84 -20.89 -10.20
C TYR A 91 -9.16 -20.72 -8.84
N PRO A 92 -8.31 -19.70 -8.66
CA PRO A 92 -7.67 -19.43 -7.38
C PRO A 92 -8.68 -19.07 -6.28
N LYS A 93 -8.56 -19.73 -5.14
CA LYS A 93 -9.35 -19.51 -3.93
C LYS A 93 -8.41 -19.20 -2.76
N TRP A 94 -8.64 -18.08 -2.06
CA TRP A 94 -7.89 -17.71 -0.85
C TRP A 94 -8.48 -18.46 0.35
N VAL A 95 -7.81 -19.52 0.79
CA VAL A 95 -8.29 -20.47 1.80
C VAL A 95 -7.63 -20.31 3.18
N LYS A 96 -6.61 -19.46 3.30
CA LYS A 96 -5.95 -19.10 4.57
C LYS A 96 -5.90 -17.58 4.73
N ASP A 97 -5.53 -17.15 5.93
CA ASP A 97 -5.33 -15.75 6.26
C ASP A 97 -4.20 -15.15 5.41
N CYS A 98 -4.61 -14.34 4.42
CA CYS A 98 -3.69 -13.69 3.50
C CYS A 98 -2.92 -12.57 4.22
N ASN A 99 -1.59 -12.58 4.15
CA ASN A 99 -0.75 -11.51 4.68
C ASN A 99 -0.75 -10.22 3.82
N ARG A 100 -1.53 -10.20 2.75
CA ARG A 100 -1.70 -9.06 1.82
C ARG A 100 -0.35 -8.55 1.27
N CYS A 101 0.50 -9.45 0.80
CA CYS A 101 1.73 -9.09 0.09
C CYS A 101 1.51 -8.63 -1.36
N TYR A 102 0.31 -8.83 -1.92
CA TYR A 102 -0.10 -8.45 -3.27
C TYR A 102 0.72 -9.05 -4.43
N LEU A 103 1.57 -10.06 -4.17
CA LEU A 103 2.34 -10.74 -5.22
C LEU A 103 1.44 -11.40 -6.27
N CYS A 104 0.31 -11.97 -5.87
CA CYS A 104 -0.66 -12.57 -6.79
C CYS A 104 -1.29 -11.56 -7.75
N ASP A 105 -1.56 -10.33 -7.30
CA ASP A 105 -2.06 -9.23 -8.16
C ASP A 105 -0.94 -8.71 -9.08
N LEU A 106 0.24 -8.46 -8.52
CA LEU A 106 1.35 -7.85 -9.24
C LEU A 106 1.88 -8.73 -10.38
N TYR A 107 1.98 -10.04 -10.15
CA TYR A 107 2.60 -10.97 -11.09
C TYR A 107 1.60 -11.76 -11.95
N CYS A 108 0.28 -11.56 -11.79
CA CYS A 108 -0.69 -12.22 -12.66
C CYS A 108 -0.51 -11.71 -14.11
N PRO A 109 -0.11 -12.58 -15.06
CA PRO A 109 0.17 -12.15 -16.44
C PRO A 109 -1.07 -11.60 -17.13
N GLU A 110 -2.24 -12.18 -16.84
CA GLU A 110 -3.53 -11.78 -17.40
C GLU A 110 -4.20 -10.64 -16.64
N GLN A 111 -3.57 -10.17 -15.54
CA GLN A 111 -4.13 -9.13 -14.67
C GLN A 111 -5.56 -9.47 -14.22
N ALA A 112 -5.82 -10.74 -13.94
CA ALA A 112 -7.12 -11.27 -13.59
C ALA A 112 -7.49 -11.07 -12.12
N ILE A 113 -6.53 -10.69 -11.27
CA ILE A 113 -6.74 -10.42 -9.85
C ILE A 113 -6.75 -8.90 -9.67
N GLU A 114 -7.85 -8.37 -9.15
CA GLU A 114 -8.10 -6.93 -9.01
C GLU A 114 -8.38 -6.56 -7.54
N CYS A 115 -8.09 -5.31 -7.16
CA CYS A 115 -8.38 -4.75 -5.84
C CYS A 115 -8.97 -3.35 -6.00
N ASP A 116 -10.11 -3.09 -5.37
CA ASP A 116 -10.70 -1.74 -5.35
C ASP A 116 -10.09 -0.88 -4.24
N TRP A 117 -9.15 -0.01 -4.62
CA TRP A 117 -8.49 0.94 -3.73
C TRP A 117 -9.23 2.27 -3.56
N SER A 118 -10.41 2.44 -4.18
CA SER A 118 -11.11 3.73 -4.24
C SER A 118 -11.40 4.31 -2.87
N ARG A 119 -11.79 3.46 -1.90
CA ARG A 119 -12.07 3.88 -0.52
C ARG A 119 -10.83 4.42 0.19
N GLN A 120 -9.70 3.74 0.02
CA GLN A 120 -8.44 4.04 0.67
C GLN A 120 -7.81 5.29 0.04
N CYS A 121 -7.80 5.40 -1.29
CA CYS A 121 -7.35 6.60 -2.00
C CYS A 121 -8.17 7.82 -1.57
N SER A 122 -9.51 7.72 -1.60
CA SER A 122 -10.39 8.82 -1.16
C SER A 122 -10.15 9.25 0.29
N PHE A 123 -9.75 8.31 1.16
CA PHE A 123 -9.41 8.62 2.54
C PHE A 123 -8.06 9.33 2.65
N MET A 124 -7.05 8.86 1.91
CA MET A 124 -5.73 9.49 1.88
C MET A 124 -5.80 10.91 1.31
N ASP A 125 -6.56 11.12 0.23
CA ASP A 125 -6.77 12.43 -0.37
C ASP A 125 -7.36 13.42 0.65
N LYS A 126 -8.38 12.99 1.42
CA LYS A 126 -8.97 13.82 2.49
C LYS A 126 -7.95 14.17 3.58
N ILE A 127 -7.05 13.26 3.93
CA ILE A 127 -5.98 13.52 4.90
C ILE A 127 -5.00 14.56 4.34
N LEU A 128 -4.55 14.37 3.10
CA LEU A 128 -3.61 15.27 2.44
C LEU A 128 -4.19 16.67 2.26
N GLU A 129 -5.45 16.78 1.83
CA GLU A 129 -6.17 18.06 1.75
C GLU A 129 -6.30 18.74 3.12
N SER A 130 -6.59 17.98 4.17
CA SER A 130 -6.67 18.52 5.54
C SER A 130 -5.33 19.04 6.02
N ALA A 131 -4.23 18.34 5.70
CA ALA A 131 -2.88 18.76 6.06
C ALA A 131 -2.48 20.06 5.34
N LYS A 132 -2.76 20.15 4.03
CA LYS A 132 -2.54 21.38 3.23
C LYS A 132 -3.31 22.57 3.81
N LYS A 133 -4.60 22.39 4.15
CA LYS A 133 -5.43 23.46 4.76
C LYS A 133 -4.90 23.97 6.10
N LYS A 134 -4.20 23.12 6.85
CA LYS A 134 -3.59 23.48 8.15
C LYS A 134 -2.19 24.10 8.02
N GLY A 135 -1.65 24.23 6.81
CA GLY A 135 -0.29 24.70 6.57
C GLY A 135 0.78 23.71 7.05
N ASN A 136 0.41 22.43 7.22
CA ASN A 136 1.32 21.40 7.71
C ASN A 136 2.16 20.79 6.58
N ILE A 137 1.77 20.99 5.32
CA ILE A 137 2.46 20.58 4.09
C ILE A 137 2.16 21.63 3.03
#